data_AF-A0AAN6YFC7-F1
#
_entry.id   AF-A0AAN6YFC7-F1
#
_cell.length_a   1.000
_cell.length_b   1.000
_cell.length_c   1.000
_cell.angle_alpha   90.00
_cell.angle_beta   90.00
_cell.angle_gamma   90.00
#
_symmetry.space_group_name_H-M   'P 1'
#
loop_
_entity.id
_entity.type
_entity.pdbx_description
1 polymer ?
#
loop_
_entity_poly.entity_id
_entity_poly.type
_entity_poly.pdbx_seq_one_letter_code
_entity_poly.pdbx_strand_id
1 'polypeptide(L)'
;MRAANFWRHEAYKGAEARDLAESIGLDLPTGILHDFKSGIKYPMRRLVVTGKDTPDNLRLLFGVEEIPAIHAETRKEVLMAAMVTEGSPMAIMTGIYDKGCPRWSPRPASGEEKIEVEKQKDFTTRFSSLLRE
;
A
#
# COMPACT_ATOMS: atom_id res chain seq x y z
N MET A 1 -3.48 -21.18 1.36
CA MET A 1 -4.26 -20.36 0.40
C MET A 1 -3.39 -19.17 -0.01
N ARG A 2 -3.40 -18.72 -1.28
CA ARG A 2 -2.62 -17.51 -1.67
C ARG A 2 -3.31 -16.25 -1.13
N ALA A 3 -2.54 -15.27 -0.66
CA ALA A 3 -3.04 -14.03 -0.08
C ALA A 3 -4.07 -13.30 -0.96
N ALA A 4 -3.84 -13.25 -2.28
CA ALA A 4 -4.79 -12.64 -3.23
C ALA A 4 -6.12 -13.41 -3.36
N ASN A 5 -6.13 -14.73 -3.14
CA ASN A 5 -7.38 -15.50 -3.13
C ASN A 5 -8.13 -15.29 -1.82
N PHE A 6 -7.42 -15.24 -0.70
CA PHE A 6 -8.04 -14.96 0.60
C PHE A 6 -8.69 -13.57 0.60
N TRP A 7 -7.97 -12.54 0.13
CA TRP A 7 -8.51 -11.20 -0.02
C TRP A 7 -9.83 -11.19 -0.80
N ARG A 8 -9.86 -11.85 -1.95
CA ARG A 8 -11.02 -11.85 -2.87
C ARG A 8 -12.22 -12.65 -2.37
N HIS A 9 -11.99 -13.71 -1.61
CA HIS A 9 -13.03 -14.70 -1.33
C HIS A 9 -13.35 -14.92 0.14
N GLU A 10 -12.45 -14.55 1.05
CA GLU A 10 -12.56 -14.86 2.48
C GLU A 10 -12.57 -13.61 3.37
N ALA A 11 -11.77 -12.58 3.07
CA ALA A 11 -11.60 -11.42 3.95
C ALA A 11 -12.93 -10.75 4.33
N TYR A 12 -13.86 -10.60 3.38
CA TYR A 12 -15.16 -9.95 3.65
C TYR A 12 -16.10 -10.76 4.56
N LYS A 13 -15.79 -12.03 4.86
CA LYS A 13 -16.64 -12.89 5.70
C LYS A 13 -16.43 -12.66 7.20
N GLY A 14 -15.24 -12.22 7.62
CA GLY A 14 -14.91 -11.98 9.02
C GLY A 14 -15.40 -10.61 9.53
N ALA A 15 -15.94 -10.56 10.75
CA ALA A 15 -16.38 -9.30 11.36
C ALA A 15 -15.20 -8.34 11.59
N GLU A 16 -14.11 -8.82 12.18
CA GLU A 16 -12.91 -8.01 12.46
C GLU A 16 -12.28 -7.43 11.18
N ALA A 17 -12.32 -8.16 10.07
CA ALA A 17 -11.83 -7.69 8.79
C ALA A 17 -12.73 -6.58 8.20
N ARG A 18 -14.04 -6.64 8.43
CA ARG A 18 -14.98 -5.56 8.05
C ARG A 18 -14.77 -4.31 8.89
N ASP A 19 -14.63 -4.46 10.21
CA ASP A 19 -14.39 -3.35 11.13
C ASP A 19 -13.05 -2.66 10.79
N LEU A 20 -12.02 -3.46 10.52
CA LEU A 20 -10.74 -2.94 10.05
C LEU A 20 -10.91 -2.19 8.72
N ALA A 21 -11.59 -2.78 7.74
CA ALA A 21 -11.79 -2.19 6.43
C ALA A 21 -12.52 -0.84 6.51
N GLU A 22 -13.61 -0.76 7.27
CA GLU A 22 -14.34 0.47 7.54
C GLU A 22 -13.43 1.54 8.18
N SER A 23 -12.65 1.15 9.20
CA SER A 23 -11.77 2.08 9.92
C SER A 23 -10.64 2.68 9.06
N ILE A 24 -10.31 2.05 7.93
CA ILE A 24 -9.30 2.52 6.98
C ILE A 24 -9.92 2.94 5.62
N GLY A 25 -11.25 3.01 5.52
CA GLY A 25 -11.97 3.38 4.29
C GLY A 25 -11.71 2.43 3.11
N LEU A 26 -11.48 1.15 3.39
CA LEU A 26 -11.20 0.12 2.40
C LEU A 26 -12.49 -0.56 1.94
N ASP A 27 -12.70 -0.61 0.63
CA ASP A 27 -13.83 -1.36 0.07
C ASP A 27 -13.46 -2.85 -0.03
N LEU A 28 -14.18 -3.70 0.71
CA LEU A 28 -14.00 -5.14 0.66
C LEU A 28 -14.55 -5.74 -0.64
N PRO A 29 -13.88 -6.74 -1.23
CA PRO A 29 -14.37 -7.41 -2.43
C PRO A 29 -15.54 -8.31 -2.05
N THR A 30 -16.73 -7.98 -2.54
CA THR A 30 -17.94 -8.82 -2.39
C THR A 30 -17.98 -9.97 -3.39
N GLY A 31 -16.82 -10.47 -3.83
CA GLY A 31 -16.67 -11.53 -4.84
C GLY A 31 -16.93 -11.11 -6.29
N ILE A 32 -17.45 -9.90 -6.55
CA ILE A 32 -17.85 -9.39 -7.88
C ILE A 32 -16.90 -8.29 -8.41
N LEU A 33 -15.96 -7.80 -7.60
CA LEU A 33 -15.07 -6.71 -8.02
C LEU A 33 -14.12 -7.16 -9.14
N HIS A 34 -14.31 -6.59 -10.34
CA HIS A 34 -13.43 -6.73 -11.50
C HIS A 34 -12.48 -5.52 -11.69
N ASP A 35 -12.45 -4.58 -10.74
CA ASP A 35 -11.59 -3.40 -10.81
C ASP A 35 -10.25 -3.61 -10.06
N PHE A 36 -9.45 -2.55 -10.00
CA PHE A 36 -8.16 -2.55 -9.31
C PHE A 36 -8.25 -2.91 -7.81
N LYS A 37 -9.43 -2.78 -7.19
CA LYS A 37 -9.64 -3.07 -5.76
C LYS A 37 -9.64 -4.58 -5.47
N SER A 38 -9.85 -5.39 -6.50
CA SER A 38 -9.70 -6.85 -6.41
C SER A 38 -8.24 -7.30 -6.27
N GLY A 39 -7.28 -6.44 -6.63
CA GLY A 39 -5.85 -6.70 -6.53
C GLY A 39 -5.31 -6.50 -5.11
N ILE A 40 -4.35 -7.33 -4.69
CA ILE A 40 -3.77 -7.31 -3.34
C ILE A 40 -3.05 -5.99 -2.99
N LYS A 41 -2.63 -5.22 -4.01
CA LYS A 41 -1.97 -3.92 -3.81
C LYS A 41 -2.90 -2.89 -3.17
N TYR A 42 -4.19 -2.90 -3.49
CA TYR A 42 -5.16 -1.95 -2.94
C TYR A 42 -5.30 -2.04 -1.40
N PRO A 43 -5.65 -3.20 -0.81
CA PRO A 43 -5.71 -3.35 0.65
C PRO A 43 -4.32 -3.16 1.31
N MET A 44 -3.26 -3.64 0.68
CA MET A 44 -1.90 -3.48 1.21
C MET A 44 -1.53 -2.00 1.33
N ARG A 45 -1.76 -1.22 0.27
CA ARG A 45 -1.52 0.22 0.27
C ARG A 45 -2.35 0.93 1.31
N ARG A 46 -3.62 0.53 1.49
CA ARG A 46 -4.46 1.17 2.49
C ARG A 46 -3.97 0.94 3.92
N LEU A 47 -3.53 -0.28 4.24
CA LEU A 47 -2.89 -0.56 5.53
C LEU A 47 -1.62 0.28 5.72
N VAL A 48 -0.76 0.34 4.70
CA VAL A 48 0.49 1.09 4.77
C VAL A 48 0.27 2.59 4.96
N VAL A 49 -0.63 3.20 4.17
CA VAL A 49 -0.91 4.65 4.22
C VAL A 49 -1.54 5.06 5.55
N THR A 50 -2.35 4.19 6.15
CA THR A 50 -2.98 4.46 7.46
C THR A 50 -2.09 4.05 8.65
N GLY A 51 -0.94 3.40 8.40
CA GLY A 51 -0.05 2.89 9.43
C GLY A 51 -0.60 1.67 10.17
N LYS A 52 -1.55 0.94 9.56
CA LYS A 52 -2.17 -0.27 10.10
C LYS A 52 -1.57 -1.56 9.53
N ASP A 53 -0.41 -1.51 8.90
CA ASP A 53 0.31 -2.64 8.28
C ASP A 53 1.00 -3.57 9.30
N THR A 54 0.26 -3.99 10.34
CA THR A 54 0.71 -4.90 11.39
C THR A 54 0.46 -6.37 11.00
N PRO A 55 1.22 -7.35 11.54
CA PRO A 55 0.98 -8.77 11.29
C PRO A 55 -0.46 -9.24 11.50
N ASP A 56 -1.14 -8.77 12.56
CA ASP A 56 -2.54 -9.16 12.84
C ASP A 56 -3.50 -8.67 11.75
N ASN A 57 -3.45 -7.39 11.39
CA ASN A 57 -4.23 -6.83 10.29
C ASN A 57 -3.91 -7.47 8.94
N LEU A 58 -2.66 -7.87 8.70
CA LEU A 58 -2.28 -8.63 7.51
C LEU A 58 -2.95 -10.01 7.52
N ARG A 59 -2.97 -10.70 8.66
CA ARG A 59 -3.68 -11.98 8.80
C ARG A 59 -5.18 -11.80 8.54
N LEU A 60 -5.80 -10.73 9.03
CA LEU A 60 -7.23 -10.45 8.82
C LEU A 60 -7.59 -10.28 7.33
N LEU A 61 -6.78 -9.55 6.56
CA LEU A 61 -7.11 -9.24 5.15
C LEU A 61 -6.55 -10.24 4.14
N PHE A 62 -5.48 -10.97 4.50
CA PHE A 62 -4.74 -11.82 3.58
C PHE A 62 -4.65 -13.29 4.01
N GLY A 63 -5.02 -13.63 5.23
CA GLY A 63 -4.99 -15.00 5.73
C GLY A 63 -3.59 -15.61 5.76
N VAL A 64 -2.56 -14.78 5.90
CA VAL A 64 -1.14 -15.19 5.96
C VAL A 64 -0.51 -14.79 7.28
N GLU A 65 0.47 -15.57 7.72
CA GLU A 65 1.27 -15.27 8.91
C GLU A 65 2.51 -14.44 8.55
N GLU A 66 3.01 -14.62 7.33
CA GLU A 66 4.15 -13.88 6.79
C GLU A 66 3.70 -12.65 6.01
N ILE A 67 4.50 -11.60 6.12
CA ILE A 67 4.25 -10.34 5.41
C ILE A 67 4.43 -10.59 3.89
N PRO A 68 3.42 -10.30 3.04
CA PRO A 68 3.55 -10.45 1.60
C PRO A 68 4.69 -9.60 1.03
N ALA A 69 5.45 -10.10 0.05
CA ALA A 69 6.55 -9.35 -0.57
C ALA A 69 6.14 -7.96 -1.12
N ILE A 70 4.89 -7.83 -1.58
CA ILE A 70 4.32 -6.56 -2.03
C ILE A 70 4.23 -5.50 -0.93
N HIS A 71 4.28 -5.88 0.35
CA HIS A 71 4.34 -4.95 1.47
C HIS A 71 5.58 -4.07 1.41
N ALA A 72 6.77 -4.66 1.23
CA ALA A 72 8.02 -3.90 1.19
C ALA A 72 8.06 -2.92 0.00
N GLU A 73 7.58 -3.36 -1.16
CA GLU A 73 7.42 -2.50 -2.34
C GLU A 73 6.45 -1.35 -2.06
N THR A 74 5.27 -1.65 -1.52
CA THR A 74 4.25 -0.65 -1.19
C THR A 74 4.74 0.33 -0.13
N ARG A 75 5.49 -0.15 0.87
CA ARG A 75 6.15 0.68 1.89
C ARG A 75 7.12 1.67 1.25
N LYS A 76 7.99 1.19 0.34
CA LYS A 76 8.92 2.05 -0.40
C LYS A 76 8.16 3.12 -1.17
N GLU A 77 7.11 2.75 -1.91
CA GLU A 77 6.29 3.71 -2.67
C GLU A 77 5.67 4.79 -1.78
N VAL A 78 5.10 4.42 -0.63
CA VAL A 78 4.46 5.37 0.28
C VAL A 78 5.46 6.29 0.95
N LEU A 79 6.63 5.78 1.34
CA LEU A 79 7.71 6.60 1.91
C LEU A 79 8.32 7.57 0.89
N MET A 80 8.32 7.18 -0.39
CA MET A 80 8.79 8.01 -1.51
C MET A 80 7.72 8.95 -2.07
N ALA A 81 6.46 8.84 -1.63
CA ALA A 81 5.34 9.56 -2.23
C ALA A 81 5.54 11.10 -2.24
N ALA A 82 6.19 11.66 -1.22
CA ALA A 82 6.50 13.09 -1.14
C ALA A 82 7.45 13.60 -2.24
N MET A 83 8.14 12.69 -2.92
CA MET A 83 9.07 13.02 -4.00
C MET A 83 8.48 12.86 -5.39
N VAL A 84 7.30 12.26 -5.48
CA VAL A 84 6.66 12.03 -6.76
C VAL A 84 6.15 13.37 -7.28
N THR A 85 6.67 13.80 -8.43
CA THR A 85 6.23 15.04 -9.08
C THR A 85 4.73 14.97 -9.37
N GLU A 86 4.01 16.02 -9.02
CA GLU A 86 2.58 16.16 -9.33
C GLU A 86 2.35 16.03 -10.85
N GLY A 87 1.27 15.34 -11.24
CA GLY A 87 0.97 15.06 -12.64
C GLY A 87 1.80 13.95 -13.29
N SER A 88 2.81 13.40 -12.62
CA SER A 88 3.50 12.21 -13.12
C SER A 88 2.57 10.99 -13.16
N PRO A 89 2.80 9.99 -14.03
CA PRO A 89 2.01 8.76 -14.05
C PRO A 89 1.94 8.06 -12.68
N MET A 90 3.03 8.11 -11.90
CA MET A 90 3.04 7.58 -10.54
C MET A 90 2.12 8.36 -9.59
N ALA A 91 2.09 9.70 -9.66
CA ALA A 91 1.19 10.52 -8.84
C ALA A 91 -0.28 10.19 -9.13
N ILE A 92 -0.62 10.03 -10.40
CA ILE A 92 -1.98 9.67 -10.82
C ILE A 92 -2.35 8.28 -10.30
N MET A 93 -1.49 7.28 -10.51
CA MET A 93 -1.75 5.90 -10.09
C MET A 93 -1.88 5.78 -8.57
N THR A 94 -1.02 6.44 -7.80
CA THR A 94 -1.09 6.45 -6.34
C THR A 94 -2.37 7.12 -5.84
N GLY A 95 -2.75 8.26 -6.44
CA GLY A 95 -4.02 8.93 -6.15
C GLY A 95 -5.26 8.06 -6.36
N ILE A 96 -5.25 7.17 -7.35
CA ILE A 96 -6.36 6.21 -7.58
C ILE A 96 -6.51 5.25 -6.39
N TYR A 97 -5.41 4.69 -5.88
CA TYR A 97 -5.47 3.78 -4.74
C TYR A 97 -5.77 4.48 -3.40
N ASP A 98 -5.33 5.74 -3.26
CA ASP A 98 -5.50 6.53 -2.04
C ASP A 98 -6.85 7.24 -1.96
N LYS A 99 -7.63 7.23 -3.04
CA LYS A 99 -8.97 7.81 -3.08
C LYS A 99 -9.84 7.22 -1.96
N GLY A 100 -10.46 8.11 -1.18
CA GLY A 100 -11.29 7.72 -0.02
C GLY A 100 -10.50 7.29 1.21
N CYS A 101 -9.17 7.51 1.25
CA CYS A 101 -8.39 7.29 2.47
C CYS A 101 -8.78 8.31 3.55
N PRO A 102 -9.23 7.87 4.73
CA PRO A 102 -9.69 8.79 5.77
C PRO A 102 -8.55 9.58 6.42
N ARG A 103 -7.33 9.02 6.44
CA ARG A 103 -6.16 9.65 7.04
C ARG A 103 -4.87 9.12 6.43
N TRP A 104 -4.00 10.04 6.00
CA TRP A 104 -2.61 9.72 5.69
C TRP A 104 -1.77 9.74 6.97
N SER A 105 -1.41 8.57 7.46
CA SER A 105 -0.60 8.40 8.68
C SER A 105 0.28 7.15 8.61
N PRO A 106 1.16 7.04 7.60
CA PRO A 106 2.03 5.87 7.48
C PRO A 106 2.97 5.79 8.69
N ARG A 107 3.28 4.56 9.12
CA ARG A 107 4.28 4.36 10.18
C ARG A 107 5.65 4.92 9.75
N PRO A 108 6.47 5.41 10.70
CA PRO A 108 7.84 5.84 10.42
C PRO A 108 8.65 4.77 9.70
N ALA A 109 9.59 5.21 8.86
CA ALA A 109 10.53 4.32 8.20
C ALA A 109 11.43 3.61 9.22
N SER A 110 11.64 2.31 9.04
CA SER A 110 12.68 1.55 9.74
C SER A 110 14.08 2.01 9.30
N GLY A 111 15.14 1.58 10.01
CA GLY A 111 16.52 1.91 9.63
C GLY A 111 16.86 1.47 8.19
N GLU A 112 16.46 0.25 7.82
CA GLU A 112 16.66 -0.30 6.47
C GLU A 112 15.82 0.45 5.42
N GLU A 113 14.55 0.75 5.72
CA GLU A 113 13.68 1.52 4.83
C GLU A 113 14.27 2.92 4.57
N LYS A 114 14.84 3.56 5.60
CA LYS A 114 15.51 4.87 5.47
C LYS A 114 16.69 4.82 4.51
N ILE A 115 17.58 3.84 4.70
CA ILE A 115 18.77 3.65 3.85
C ILE A 115 18.35 3.47 2.38
N GLU A 116 17.32 2.65 2.13
CA GLU A 116 16.86 2.37 0.77
C GLU A 116 16.17 3.58 0.12
N VAL A 117 15.38 4.32 0.90
CA VAL A 117 14.75 5.58 0.48
C VAL A 117 15.81 6.64 0.16
N GLU A 118 16.86 6.76 0.97
CA GLU A 118 17.98 7.68 0.76
C GLU A 118 18.78 7.33 -0.50
N LYS A 119 19.09 6.05 -0.73
CA LYS A 119 19.75 5.62 -1.98
C LYS A 119 18.93 5.99 -3.21
N GLN A 120 17.63 5.75 -3.16
CA GLN A 120 16.73 6.08 -4.25
C GLN A 120 16.64 7.60 -4.46
N LYS A 121 16.62 8.38 -3.37
CA LYS A 121 16.66 9.85 -3.39
C LYS A 121 17.88 10.38 -4.11
N ASP A 122 19.04 9.88 -3.74
CA ASP A 122 20.32 10.29 -4.30
C ASP A 122 20.37 9.96 -5.79
N PHE A 123 19.93 8.76 -6.16
CA PHE A 123 19.86 8.34 -7.56
C PHE A 123 18.94 9.24 -8.39
N THR A 124 17.70 9.47 -7.95
CA THR A 124 16.73 10.31 -8.68
C THR A 124 17.24 11.75 -8.83
N THR A 125 17.89 12.30 -7.80
CA THR A 125 18.48 13.64 -7.84
C THR A 125 19.60 13.72 -8.88
N ARG A 126 20.55 12.78 -8.85
CA ARG A 126 21.67 12.71 -9.81
C ARG A 126 21.19 12.47 -11.25
N PHE A 127 20.22 11.58 -11.43
CA PHE A 127 19.68 11.31 -12.76
C PHE A 127 18.95 12.53 -13.32
N SER A 128 18.18 13.22 -12.49
CA SER A 128 17.47 14.45 -12.90
C SER A 128 18.42 15.60 -13.24
N SER A 129 19.59 15.69 -12.62
CA SER A 129 20.60 16.69 -13.00
C SER A 129 21.23 16.38 -14.36
N LEU A 130 21.52 15.10 -14.64
CA LEU A 130 22.09 14.68 -15.93
C LEU A 130 21.17 14.92 -17.12
N LEU A 131 19.84 14.87 -16.93
CA LEU A 131 18.86 15.13 -17.99
C LEU A 131 18.62 16.62 -18.27
N ARG A 132 19.22 17.52 -17.48
CA ARG A 132 19.08 18.98 -17.65
C ARG A 132 20.29 19.64 -18.32
N GLU A 133 21.33 18.85 -18.63
CA GLU A 133 22.49 19.23 -19.45
C GLU A 133 22.24 18.85 -20.91
#